data_AF-A0A6C0DU98-F1
#
_entry.id   AF-A0A6C0DU98-F1
#
_cell.length_a   1.000
_cell.length_b   1.000
_cell.length_c   1.000
_cell.angle_alpha   90.00
_cell.angle_beta   90.00
_cell.angle_gamma   90.00
#
_symmetry.space_group_name_H-M   'P 1'
#
loop_
_entity.id
_entity.type
_entity.pdbx_description
1 polymer ?
#
loop_
_entity_poly.entity_id
_entity_poly.type
_entity_poly.pdbx_seq_one_letter_code
_entity_poly.pdbx_strand_id
1 'polypeptide(L)'
;MYHYLFGLTALKSISPYFRKHVLTHLDSHDFFFINTLFIFGILSLFFIYRYLFDKSFDNSIKKITTMKFSHLVCIFMIALVTIISSITIMEFDKNYNTPLINSILMRIFSTIALVLVSIVIFKEKYTHLQMIGIAMTIAGVFLISNKSI
;
A
#
# COMPACT_ATOMS: atom_id res chain seq x y z
N MET A 1 4.92 19.74 2.97
CA MET A 1 5.25 18.30 2.92
C MET A 1 4.63 17.53 4.09
N TYR A 2 4.93 17.89 5.34
CA TYR A 2 4.41 17.18 6.52
C TYR A 2 2.87 17.15 6.64
N HIS A 3 2.17 18.23 6.28
CA HIS A 3 0.69 18.24 6.29
C HIS A 3 0.06 17.26 5.28
N TYR A 4 0.65 17.12 4.09
CA TYR A 4 0.19 16.14 3.09
C TYR A 4 0.44 14.71 3.55
N LEU A 5 1.62 14.46 4.15
CA LEU A 5 1.94 13.16 4.74
C LEU A 5 0.94 12.82 5.86
N PHE A 6 0.66 13.75 6.75
CA PHE A 6 -0.29 13.54 7.85
C PHE A 6 -1.70 13.20 7.32
N GLY A 7 -2.23 13.99 6.38
CA GLY A 7 -3.55 13.74 5.78
C GLY A 7 -3.64 12.38 5.08
N LEU A 8 -2.63 12.02 4.28
CA LEU A 8 -2.56 10.69 3.63
C LEU A 8 -2.51 9.55 4.65
N THR A 9 -1.76 9.73 5.73
CA THR A 9 -1.61 8.70 6.77
C THR A 9 -2.92 8.52 7.54
N ALA A 10 -3.64 9.60 7.83
CA ALA A 10 -4.95 9.59 8.46
C ALA A 10 -6.02 8.92 7.56
N LEU A 11 -6.04 9.22 6.26
CA LEU A 11 -6.95 8.53 5.33
C LEU A 11 -6.66 7.02 5.28
N LYS A 12 -5.38 6.65 5.24
CA LYS A 12 -4.94 5.25 5.18
C LYS A 12 -5.22 4.48 6.48
N SER A 13 -5.25 5.15 7.64
CA SER A 13 -5.56 4.51 8.92
C SER A 13 -7.05 4.20 9.11
N ILE A 14 -7.95 4.87 8.38
CA ILE A 14 -9.39 4.60 8.45
C ILE A 14 -9.75 3.34 7.63
N SER A 15 -9.01 3.08 6.55
CA SER A 15 -9.21 1.92 5.66
C SER A 15 -9.43 0.55 6.37
N PRO A 16 -8.64 0.13 7.37
CA PRO A 16 -8.86 -1.13 8.08
C PRO A 16 -10.19 -1.19 8.84
N TYR A 17 -10.71 -0.05 9.33
CA TYR A 17 -12.00 0.01 10.01
C TYR A 17 -13.17 -0.17 9.04
N PHE A 18 -13.14 0.52 7.90
CA PHE A 18 -14.14 0.30 6.84
C PHE A 18 -14.09 -1.14 6.32
N ARG A 19 -12.90 -1.68 6.10
CA ARG A 19 -12.73 -3.08 5.68
C ARG A 19 -13.34 -4.04 6.71
N LYS A 20 -13.10 -3.85 8.01
CA LYS A 20 -13.71 -4.68 9.07
C LYS A 20 -15.24 -4.64 8.99
N HIS A 21 -15.84 -3.47 8.79
CA HIS A 21 -17.30 -3.32 8.73
C HIS A 21 -17.92 -4.01 7.50
N VAL A 22 -17.23 -4.03 6.37
CA VAL A 22 -17.72 -4.70 5.16
C VAL A 22 -17.48 -6.22 5.21
N LEU A 23 -16.33 -6.65 5.75
CA LEU A 23 -15.98 -8.08 5.87
C LEU A 23 -16.84 -8.86 6.89
N THR A 24 -17.65 -8.19 7.71
CA THR A 24 -18.67 -8.90 8.53
C THR A 24 -19.87 -9.36 7.71
N HIS A 25 -20.09 -8.78 6.53
CA HIS A 25 -21.24 -9.05 5.66
C HIS A 25 -20.85 -9.70 4.33
N LEU A 26 -19.59 -9.52 3.88
CA LEU A 26 -19.07 -10.08 2.64
C LEU A 26 -17.84 -10.95 2.90
N ASP A 27 -17.68 -11.98 2.06
CA ASP A 27 -16.44 -12.75 2.01
C ASP A 27 -15.28 -11.93 1.42
N SER A 28 -14.05 -12.30 1.79
CA SER A 28 -12.82 -11.59 1.39
C SER A 28 -12.66 -11.49 -0.13
N HIS A 29 -13.02 -12.55 -0.86
CA HIS A 29 -12.94 -12.59 -2.33
C HIS A 29 -13.94 -11.63 -2.99
N ASP A 30 -15.18 -11.62 -2.52
CA ASP A 30 -16.24 -10.75 -3.04
C ASP A 30 -15.93 -9.28 -2.76
N PHE A 31 -15.43 -9.00 -1.54
CA PHE A 31 -14.94 -7.66 -1.19
C PHE A 31 -13.81 -7.21 -2.12
N PHE A 32 -12.82 -8.06 -2.38
CA PHE A 32 -11.71 -7.74 -3.27
C PHE A 32 -12.19 -7.42 -4.69
N PHE A 33 -13.13 -8.21 -5.22
CA PHE A 33 -13.70 -7.99 -6.54
C PHE A 33 -14.43 -6.65 -6.64
N ILE A 34 -15.36 -6.38 -5.71
CA ILE A 34 -16.14 -5.13 -5.69
C ILE A 34 -15.21 -3.92 -5.51
N ASN A 35 -14.24 -4.01 -4.60
CA ASN A 35 -13.27 -2.94 -4.38
C ASN A 35 -12.44 -2.65 -5.64
N THR A 36 -11.96 -3.69 -6.32
CA THR A 36 -11.22 -3.55 -7.59
C THR A 36 -12.09 -2.91 -8.68
N LEU A 37 -13.38 -3.26 -8.74
CA LEU A 37 -14.32 -2.68 -9.69
C LEU A 37 -14.54 -1.18 -9.44
N PHE A 38 -14.71 -0.76 -8.18
CA PHE A 38 -14.81 0.67 -7.84
C PHE A 38 -13.53 1.44 -8.20
N ILE A 39 -12.35 0.89 -7.89
CA ILE A 39 -11.07 1.50 -8.24
C ILE A 39 -10.95 1.65 -9.76
N PHE A 40 -11.30 0.61 -10.52
CA PHE A 40 -11.30 0.64 -11.98
C PHE A 40 -12.22 1.75 -12.51
N GLY A 41 -13.46 1.84 -12.02
CA GLY A 41 -14.41 2.88 -12.43
C GLY A 41 -13.89 4.30 -12.19
N ILE A 42 -13.28 4.57 -11.03
CA ILE A 42 -12.70 5.88 -10.70
C ILE A 42 -11.52 6.18 -11.64
N LEU A 43 -10.63 5.21 -11.87
CA LEU A 43 -9.49 5.37 -12.78
C LEU A 43 -9.94 5.62 -14.21
N SER A 44 -10.95 4.89 -14.70
CA SER A 44 -11.52 5.08 -16.03
C SER A 44 -12.09 6.49 -16.19
N LEU A 45 -12.83 7.00 -15.20
CA LEU A 45 -13.34 8.39 -15.23
C LEU A 45 -12.20 9.41 -15.29
N PHE A 46 -11.13 9.21 -14.52
CA PHE A 46 -9.95 10.07 -14.56
C PHE A 46 -9.28 10.05 -15.94
N PHE A 47 -9.16 8.88 -16.57
CA PHE A 47 -8.61 8.75 -17.91
C PHE A 47 -9.51 9.37 -18.99
N ILE A 48 -10.83 9.25 -18.88
CA ILE A 48 -11.78 9.91 -19.78
C ILE A 48 -11.66 11.42 -19.65
N TYR A 49 -11.63 11.96 -18.44
CA TYR A 49 -11.41 13.38 -18.20
C TYR A 49 -10.12 13.84 -18.87
N ARG A 50 -9.03 13.10 -18.68
CA ARG A 50 -7.74 13.44 -19.27
C ARG A 50 -7.75 13.34 -20.80
N TYR A 51 -8.43 12.34 -21.37
CA TYR A 51 -8.61 12.22 -22.82
C TYR A 51 -9.35 13.43 -23.41
N LEU A 52 -10.40 13.91 -22.75
CA LEU A 52 -11.24 15.00 -23.25
C LEU A 52 -10.61 16.39 -23.08
N PHE A 53 -9.88 16.62 -21.98
CA PHE A 53 -9.44 17.96 -21.59
C PHE A 53 -7.93 18.20 -21.63
N ASP A 54 -7.11 17.15 -21.77
CA ASP A 54 -5.65 17.27 -21.70
C ASP A 54 -4.97 16.78 -22.99
N LYS A 55 -4.41 17.72 -23.76
CA LYS A 55 -3.64 17.45 -24.98
C LYS A 55 -2.36 16.61 -24.73
N SER A 56 -1.96 16.42 -23.46
CA SER A 56 -0.82 15.56 -23.10
C SER A 56 -1.15 14.06 -23.15
N PHE A 57 -2.42 13.70 -23.31
CA PHE A 57 -2.87 12.30 -23.34
C PHE A 57 -2.21 11.52 -24.50
N ASP A 58 -2.11 12.12 -25.69
CA ASP A 58 -1.46 11.50 -26.85
C ASP A 58 0.02 11.18 -26.59
N ASN A 59 0.73 12.09 -25.91
CA ASN A 59 2.13 11.86 -25.51
C ASN A 59 2.26 10.75 -24.47
N SER A 60 1.24 10.56 -23.63
CA SER A 60 1.23 9.48 -22.63
C SER A 60 0.97 8.13 -23.27
N ILE A 61 0.05 8.05 -24.24
CA ILE A 61 -0.17 6.83 -25.04
C ILE A 61 1.11 6.46 -25.79
N LYS A 62 1.75 7.42 -26.48
CA LYS A 62 3.00 7.17 -27.20
C LYS A 62 4.06 6.56 -26.28
N LYS A 63 4.26 7.11 -25.08
CA LYS A 63 5.20 6.57 -24.09
C LYS A 63 4.90 5.13 -23.70
N ILE A 64 3.62 4.81 -23.46
CA ILE A 64 3.19 3.45 -23.12
C ILE A 64 3.46 2.49 -24.29
N THR A 65 3.14 2.89 -25.53
CA THR A 65 3.39 2.06 -26.72
C THR A 65 4.87 1.85 -27.03
N THR A 66 5.73 2.81 -26.67
CA THR A 66 7.19 2.71 -26.86
C THR A 66 7.92 2.04 -25.70
N MET A 67 7.21 1.56 -24.67
CA MET A 67 7.86 0.91 -23.53
C MET A 67 8.52 -0.40 -23.93
N LYS A 68 9.72 -0.63 -23.41
CA LYS A 68 10.42 -1.90 -23.55
C LYS A 68 9.65 -3.02 -22.85
N PHE A 69 9.71 -4.21 -23.41
CA PHE A 69 9.06 -5.40 -22.84
C PHE A 69 9.49 -5.68 -21.39
N SER A 70 10.74 -5.40 -21.02
CA SER A 70 11.22 -5.53 -19.64
C SER A 70 10.44 -4.69 -18.64
N HIS A 71 10.04 -3.47 -19.01
CA HIS A 71 9.24 -2.61 -18.14
C HIS A 71 7.81 -3.15 -17.97
N LEU A 72 7.24 -3.72 -19.04
CA LEU A 72 5.93 -4.35 -19.01
C LEU A 72 5.92 -5.55 -18.06
N VAL A 73 6.95 -6.40 -18.12
CA VAL A 73 7.13 -7.51 -17.17
C VAL A 73 7.23 -7.02 -15.73
N CYS A 74 7.99 -5.96 -15.46
CA CYS A 74 8.06 -5.37 -14.12
C CYS A 74 6.71 -4.87 -13.62
N ILE A 75 5.94 -4.15 -14.45
CA ILE A 75 4.60 -3.67 -14.10
C ILE A 75 3.68 -4.85 -13.79
N PHE A 76 3.74 -5.91 -14.60
CA PHE A 76 2.96 -7.12 -14.39
C PHE A 76 3.32 -7.81 -13.06
N MET A 77 4.61 -7.95 -12.74
CA MET A 77 5.06 -8.50 -11.46
C MET A 77 4.60 -7.66 -10.27
N ILE A 78 4.65 -6.32 -10.37
CA ILE A 78 4.13 -5.42 -9.34
C ILE A 78 2.64 -5.65 -9.13
N ALA A 79 1.87 -5.79 -10.21
CA ALA A 79 0.43 -6.04 -10.13
C ALA A 79 0.13 -7.38 -9.44
N LEU A 80 0.85 -8.46 -9.79
CA LEU A 80 0.70 -9.76 -9.13
C LEU A 80 0.99 -9.69 -7.63
N VAL A 81 2.11 -9.08 -7.23
CA VAL A 81 2.47 -8.90 -5.82
C VAL A 81 1.40 -8.09 -5.09
N THR A 82 0.83 -7.07 -5.73
CA THR A 82 -0.23 -6.24 -5.16
C THR A 82 -1.52 -7.03 -4.92
N ILE A 83 -1.92 -7.89 -5.86
CA ILE A 83 -3.13 -8.73 -5.73
C ILE A 83 -2.94 -9.75 -4.61
N ILE A 84 -1.83 -10.49 -4.63
CA ILE A 84 -1.53 -11.52 -3.64
C ILE A 84 -1.49 -10.90 -2.24
N SER A 85 -0.73 -9.82 -2.06
CA SER A 85 -0.65 -9.12 -0.77
C SER A 85 -2.01 -8.61 -0.30
N SER A 86 -2.83 -8.07 -1.20
CA SER A 86 -4.17 -7.56 -0.84
C SER A 86 -5.09 -8.67 -0.33
N ILE A 87 -5.12 -9.83 -0.99
CA ILE A 87 -5.93 -10.99 -0.60
C ILE A 87 -5.44 -11.53 0.74
N THR A 88 -4.14 -11.76 0.89
CA THR A 88 -3.55 -12.27 2.14
C THR A 88 -3.89 -11.35 3.31
N ILE A 89 -3.76 -10.02 3.15
CA ILE A 89 -4.13 -9.08 4.21
C ILE A 89 -5.63 -9.19 4.58
N MET A 90 -6.52 -9.32 3.59
CA MET A 90 -7.95 -9.46 3.86
C MET A 90 -8.29 -10.74 4.62
N GLU A 91 -7.66 -11.86 4.27
CA GLU A 91 -7.80 -13.12 5.01
C GLU A 91 -7.27 -13.01 6.45
N PHE A 92 -6.13 -12.35 6.64
CA PHE A 92 -5.59 -12.06 7.97
C PHE A 92 -6.55 -11.17 8.79
N ASP A 93 -7.12 -10.12 8.19
CA ASP A 93 -8.08 -9.24 8.85
C ASP A 93 -9.37 -9.97 9.25
N LYS A 94 -9.87 -10.87 8.38
CA LYS A 94 -11.07 -11.69 8.63
C LYS A 94 -10.85 -12.72 9.74
N ASN A 95 -9.74 -13.47 9.68
CA ASN A 95 -9.50 -14.61 10.57
C ASN A 95 -9.01 -14.20 11.97
N TYR A 96 -8.23 -13.12 12.09
CA TYR A 96 -7.59 -12.76 13.37
C TYR A 96 -8.29 -11.62 14.12
N ASN A 97 -9.40 -11.08 13.59
CA ASN A 97 -10.32 -10.09 14.19
C ASN A 97 -9.68 -8.86 14.91
N THR A 98 -8.37 -8.65 14.69
CA THR A 98 -7.51 -7.63 15.30
C THR A 98 -6.80 -6.84 14.18
N PRO A 99 -7.55 -6.15 13.31
CA PRO A 99 -6.98 -5.44 12.15
C PRO A 99 -5.99 -4.34 12.57
N LEU A 100 -6.15 -3.78 13.78
CA LEU A 100 -5.17 -2.84 14.33
C LEU A 100 -3.82 -3.53 14.57
N ILE A 101 -3.78 -4.67 15.26
CA ILE A 101 -2.52 -5.38 15.57
C ILE A 101 -1.87 -5.90 14.29
N ASN A 102 -2.65 -6.51 13.38
CA ASN A 102 -2.12 -6.99 12.10
C ASN A 102 -1.57 -5.85 11.23
N SER A 103 -2.29 -4.74 11.12
CA SER A 103 -1.82 -3.59 10.33
C SER A 103 -0.57 -2.94 10.94
N ILE A 104 -0.44 -2.98 12.26
CA ILE A 104 0.73 -2.48 12.97
C ILE A 104 1.94 -3.41 12.78
N LEU A 105 1.76 -4.72 12.93
CA LEU A 105 2.81 -5.73 12.73
C LEU A 105 3.34 -5.72 11.30
N MET A 106 2.46 -5.65 10.31
CA MET A 106 2.86 -5.54 8.90
C MET A 106 3.65 -4.26 8.61
N ARG A 107 3.33 -3.14 9.28
CA ARG A 107 4.11 -1.91 9.16
C ARG A 107 5.52 -2.06 9.72
N ILE A 108 5.72 -2.79 10.83
CA ILE A 108 7.06 -3.06 11.38
C ILE A 108 7.90 -3.84 10.36
N PHE A 109 7.40 -4.99 9.90
CA PHE A 109 8.13 -5.83 8.95
C PHE A 109 8.44 -5.08 7.65
N SER A 110 7.47 -4.32 7.13
CA SER A 110 7.68 -3.50 5.93
C SER A 110 8.73 -2.41 6.16
N THR A 111 8.75 -1.77 7.33
CA THR A 111 9.72 -0.69 7.63
C THR A 111 11.13 -1.27 7.76
N ILE A 112 11.29 -2.40 8.44
CA ILE A 112 12.58 -3.09 8.56
C ILE A 112 13.09 -3.53 7.18
N ALA A 113 12.22 -4.14 6.36
CA ALA A 113 12.59 -4.56 5.01
C ALA A 113 13.01 -3.37 4.13
N LEU A 114 12.29 -2.25 4.20
CA LEU A 114 12.64 -1.02 3.49
C LEU A 114 14.02 -0.49 3.89
N VAL A 115 14.29 -0.41 5.19
CA VAL A 115 15.59 0.05 5.70
C VAL A 115 16.72 -0.87 5.23
N LEU A 116 16.53 -2.19 5.25
CA LEU A 116 17.51 -3.15 4.74
C LEU A 116 17.75 -2.97 3.23
N VAL A 117 16.68 -2.82 2.44
CA VAL A 117 16.78 -2.58 1.00
C VAL A 117 17.51 -1.27 0.70
N SER A 118 17.18 -0.20 1.43
CA SER A 118 17.84 1.11 1.32
C SER A 118 19.34 1.04 1.58
N ILE A 119 19.76 0.31 2.62
CA ILE A 119 21.18 0.16 2.95
C ILE A 119 21.90 -0.75 1.94
N VAL A 120 21.31 -1.90 1.59
CA VAL A 120 21.98 -2.93 0.77
C VAL A 120 21.97 -2.58 -0.72
N ILE A 121 20.80 -2.21 -1.26
CA ILE A 121 20.62 -1.99 -2.70
C ILE A 121 20.98 -0.55 -3.06
N PHE A 122 20.45 0.42 -2.33
CA PHE A 122 20.61 1.85 -2.65
C PHE A 122 21.86 2.47 -2.00
N LYS A 123 22.56 1.75 -1.12
CA LYS A 123 23.78 2.20 -0.42
C LYS A 123 23.60 3.55 0.28
N GLU A 124 22.38 3.81 0.78
CA GLU A 124 22.06 5.05 1.47
C GLU A 124 22.80 5.12 2.81
N LYS A 125 23.43 6.28 3.09
CA LYS A 125 24.13 6.52 4.35
C LYS A 125 23.18 7.15 5.35
N TYR A 126 22.78 6.37 6.36
CA TYR A 126 21.98 6.86 7.47
C TYR A 126 22.86 7.42 8.57
N THR A 127 22.48 8.57 9.14
CA THR A 127 23.14 9.13 10.31
C THR A 127 22.80 8.32 11.57
N HIS A 128 23.66 8.35 12.58
CA HIS A 128 23.41 7.65 13.86
C HIS A 128 22.06 8.04 14.49
N LEU A 129 21.66 9.30 14.33
CA LEU A 129 20.41 9.82 14.87
C LEU A 129 19.18 9.25 14.13
N GLN A 130 19.27 9.06 12.81
CA GLN A 130 18.23 8.40 12.01
C GLN A 130 18.08 6.92 12.37
N MET A 131 19.20 6.22 12.62
CA MET A 131 19.19 4.83 13.05
C MET A 131 18.52 4.65 14.42
N ILE A 132 18.79 5.55 15.37
CA ILE A 132 18.11 5.57 16.68
C ILE A 132 16.61 5.84 16.51
N GLY A 133 16.23 6.79 15.66
CA GLY A 133 14.82 7.09 15.37
C GLY A 133 14.05 5.89 14.79
N ILE A 134 14.67 5.15 13.86
CA ILE A 134 14.11 3.92 13.31
C ILE A 134 13.94 2.87 14.41
N ALA A 135 14.96 2.67 15.26
CA ALA A 135 14.91 1.70 16.36
C ALA A 135 13.81 2.05 17.38
N MET A 136 13.67 3.32 17.76
CA MET A 136 12.60 3.78 18.65
C MET A 136 11.21 3.59 18.03
N THR A 137 11.07 3.80 16.71
CA THR A 137 9.81 3.57 16.01
C THR A 137 9.43 2.09 16.06
N ILE A 138 10.36 1.19 15.76
CA ILE A 138 10.14 -0.26 15.84
C ILE A 138 9.75 -0.67 17.27
N ALA A 139 10.47 -0.18 18.27
CA ALA A 139 10.21 -0.49 19.68
C ALA A 139 8.84 0.02 20.14
N GLY A 140 8.49 1.28 19.84
CA GLY A 140 7.19 1.85 20.20
C GLY A 140 6.04 1.10 19.56
N VAL A 141 6.18 0.69 18.31
CA VAL A 141 5.17 -0.07 17.59
C VAL A 141 5.05 -1.50 18.13
N PHE A 142 6.15 -2.13 18.53
CA PHE A 142 6.16 -3.45 19.18
C PHE A 142 5.45 -3.41 20.55
N LEU A 143 5.70 -2.36 21.34
CA LEU A 143 5.02 -2.17 22.63
C LEU A 143 3.51 -2.02 22.48
N ILE A 144 3.04 -1.28 21.48
CA ILE A 144 1.60 -1.14 21.18
C ILE A 144 0.99 -2.48 20.73
N SER A 145 1.76 -3.30 20.01
CA SER A 145 1.30 -4.60 19.49
C SER A 145 1.22 -5.67 20.58
N ASN A 146 1.99 -5.52 21.66
CA ASN A 146 1.99 -6.45 22.76
C ASN A 146 0.78 -6.19 23.66
N LYS A 147 -0.33 -6.86 23.36
CA LYS A 147 -1.52 -6.83 24.21
C LYS A 147 -1.15 -7.41 25.58
N SER A 148 -1.19 -6.57 26.63
CA SER A 148 -1.22 -7.10 27.99
C SER A 148 -2.45 -7.99 28.11
N ILE A 149 -2.22 -9.25 28.47
CA ILE A 149 -3.25 -10.26 28.77
C ILE A 149 -4.32 -9.65 29.69
#